data_AF-A0A8K1D6L0-F1
#
_entry.id   AF-A0A8K1D6L0-F1
#
_cell.length_a   1.000
_cell.length_b   1.000
_cell.length_c   1.000
_cell.angle_alpha   90.00
_cell.angle_beta   90.00
_cell.angle_gamma   90.00
#
_symmetry.space_group_name_H-M   'P 1'
#
loop_
_entity.id
_entity.type
_entity.pdbx_description
1 polymer ?
#
loop_
_entity_poly.entity_id
_entity_poly.type
_entity_poly.pdbx_seq_one_letter_code
_entity_poly.pdbx_strand_id
1 'polypeptide(L)'
;MEDAGNYSVTIDGKTSTFTLLVYRELTKPTVTCEAQDCLDKVCLLSLRCSCEPDPGFGNISYTWTGWGHLWEERPVVLTVVDKSSLDEQDPLRCTARNAVSSRSVTITTPEGLCPDTPSGSWVGIGVTVDVAVLVVILLVFLVFFCKSQ
;
A
#
# COMPACT_ATOMS: atom_id res chain seq x y z
N MET A 1 -12.58 -12.04 22.82
CA MET A 1 -11.20 -12.31 23.30
C MET A 1 -11.20 -12.29 24.83
N GLU A 2 -12.29 -12.79 25.42
CA GLU A 2 -12.59 -12.64 26.84
C GLU A 2 -11.73 -13.56 27.70
N ASP A 3 -11.28 -14.68 27.13
CA ASP A 3 -10.39 -15.64 27.78
C ASP A 3 -8.91 -15.24 27.75
N ALA A 4 -8.56 -14.06 27.21
CA ALA A 4 -7.17 -13.61 27.24
C ALA A 4 -6.81 -13.18 28.67
N GLY A 5 -5.70 -13.66 29.21
CA GLY A 5 -5.30 -13.32 30.58
C GLY A 5 -4.23 -14.22 31.18
N ASN A 6 -3.96 -13.99 32.46
CA ASN A 6 -3.02 -14.79 33.22
C ASN A 6 -3.74 -15.92 33.94
N TYR A 7 -3.26 -17.14 33.74
CA TYR A 7 -3.77 -18.35 34.35
C TYR A 7 -2.70 -18.91 35.28
N SER A 8 -3.12 -19.50 36.39
CA SER A 8 -2.22 -20.15 37.34
C SER A 8 -2.76 -21.50 37.77
N VAL A 9 -1.88 -22.48 37.89
CA VAL A 9 -2.19 -23.79 38.44
C VAL A 9 -1.25 -24.10 39.59
N THR A 10 -1.79 -24.71 40.65
CA THR A 10 -1.02 -25.12 41.82
C THR A 10 -1.13 -26.64 41.98
N ILE A 11 0.01 -27.33 41.95
CA ILE A 11 0.11 -28.79 42.13
C ILE A 11 1.15 -29.05 43.22
N ASP A 12 0.77 -29.80 44.26
CA ASP A 12 1.63 -30.14 45.41
C ASP A 12 2.35 -28.92 46.02
N GLY A 13 1.64 -27.79 46.14
CA GLY A 13 2.16 -26.54 46.70
C GLY A 13 3.09 -25.74 45.77
N LYS A 14 3.32 -26.19 44.53
CA LYS A 14 4.08 -25.45 43.51
C LYS A 14 3.11 -24.75 42.56
N THR A 15 3.27 -23.44 42.38
CA THR A 15 2.45 -22.63 41.47
C THR A 15 3.19 -22.40 40.16
N SER A 16 2.51 -22.62 39.04
CA SER A 16 2.97 -22.23 37.70
C SER A 16 1.98 -21.25 37.09
N THR A 17 2.50 -20.18 36.47
CA THR A 17 1.72 -19.12 35.83
C THR A 17 1.96 -19.12 34.32
N PHE A 18 0.90 -18.82 33.57
CA PHE A 18 0.91 -18.76 32.10
C PHE A 18 0.10 -17.54 31.66
N THR A 19 0.43 -16.97 30.51
CA THR A 19 -0.36 -15.91 29.87
C THR A 19 -0.97 -16.47 28.59
N LEU A 20 -2.30 -16.50 28.54
CA LEU A 20 -3.05 -16.86 27.35
C LEU A 20 -3.30 -15.61 26.52
N LEU A 21 -2.74 -15.60 25.31
CA LEU A 21 -3.03 -14.59 24.29
C LEU A 21 -4.02 -15.21 23.30
N VAL A 22 -5.13 -14.51 23.06
CA VAL A 22 -6.15 -14.93 22.10
C VAL A 22 -6.02 -14.05 20.87
N TYR A 23 -6.00 -14.66 19.68
CA TYR A 23 -5.95 -13.97 18.40
C TYR A 23 -7.05 -14.50 17.48
N ARG A 24 -7.56 -13.65 16.60
CA ARG A 24 -8.48 -14.04 15.53
C ARG A 24 -7.69 -14.60 14.34
N GLU A 25 -8.33 -15.48 13.59
CA GLU A 25 -7.79 -15.91 12.30
C GLU A 25 -7.78 -14.75 11.32
N LEU A 26 -6.69 -14.63 10.56
CA LEU A 26 -6.57 -13.67 9.49
C LEU A 26 -7.61 -13.96 8.39
N THR A 27 -8.16 -12.88 7.86
CA THR A 27 -8.85 -12.88 6.56
C THR A 27 -7.82 -12.90 5.43
N LYS A 28 -8.29 -13.14 4.20
CA LYS A 28 -7.41 -13.12 3.03
C LYS A 28 -6.79 -11.71 2.87
N PRO A 29 -5.46 -11.59 2.76
CA PRO A 29 -4.83 -10.28 2.58
C PRO A 29 -5.17 -9.68 1.22
N THR A 30 -5.08 -8.36 1.13
CA THR A 30 -5.22 -7.58 -0.10
C THR A 30 -3.85 -7.06 -0.51
N VAL A 31 -3.63 -6.97 -1.81
CA VAL A 31 -2.43 -6.36 -2.38
C VAL A 31 -2.84 -5.10 -3.13
N THR A 32 -2.16 -4.01 -2.82
CA THR A 32 -2.41 -2.68 -3.39
C THR A 32 -1.14 -2.15 -4.02
N CYS A 33 -1.29 -1.48 -5.17
CA CYS A 33 -0.20 -0.76 -5.79
C CYS A 33 0.03 0.59 -5.10
N GLU A 34 1.24 0.81 -4.59
CA GLU A 34 1.65 2.11 -4.02
C GLU A 34 2.23 3.04 -5.09
N ALA A 35 2.99 2.48 -6.04
CA ALA A 35 3.62 3.23 -7.12
C ALA A 35 3.93 2.33 -8.32
N GLN A 36 4.00 2.93 -9.50
CA GLN A 36 4.41 2.27 -10.74
C GLN A 36 5.21 3.24 -11.59
N ASP A 37 6.29 2.75 -12.19
CA ASP A 37 7.05 3.42 -13.23
C ASP A 37 7.30 2.43 -14.37
N CYS A 38 6.79 2.72 -15.56
CA CYS A 38 6.85 1.82 -16.71
C CYS A 38 7.62 2.46 -17.86
N LEU A 39 8.62 1.73 -18.34
CA LEU A 39 9.31 2.03 -19.59
C LEU A 39 9.00 0.91 -20.59
N ASP A 40 8.18 1.25 -21.59
CA ASP A 40 7.65 0.30 -22.58
C ASP A 40 6.94 -0.91 -21.93
N LYS A 41 7.54 -2.09 -22.02
CA LYS A 41 6.99 -3.35 -21.50
C LYS A 41 7.52 -3.72 -20.11
N VAL A 42 8.51 -2.99 -19.61
CA VAL A 42 9.13 -3.24 -18.31
C VAL A 42 8.61 -2.22 -17.30
N CYS A 43 8.07 -2.68 -16.18
CA CYS A 43 7.52 -1.83 -15.14
C CYS A 43 8.19 -2.12 -13.79
N LEU A 44 8.61 -1.08 -13.10
CA LEU A 44 8.95 -1.10 -11.69
C LEU A 44 7.69 -0.82 -10.86
N LEU A 45 7.31 -1.77 -10.01
CA LEU A 45 6.11 -1.69 -9.17
C LEU A 45 6.51 -1.64 -7.70
N SER A 46 5.85 -0.78 -6.93
CA SER A 46 5.82 -0.83 -5.47
C SER A 46 4.48 -1.41 -5.02
N LEU A 47 4.52 -2.60 -4.41
CA LEU A 47 3.33 -3.33 -3.99
C LEU A 47 3.30 -3.45 -2.48
N ARG A 48 2.16 -3.12 -1.87
CA ARG A 48 1.89 -3.34 -0.45
C ARG A 48 0.92 -4.50 -0.28
N CYS A 49 1.21 -5.35 0.70
CA CYS A 49 0.30 -6.34 1.21
C CYS A 49 -0.22 -5.93 2.59
N SER A 50 -1.53 -6.08 2.78
CA SER A 50 -2.19 -5.71 4.03
C SER A 50 -3.39 -6.60 4.32
N CYS A 51 -3.65 -6.83 5.60
CA CYS A 51 -4.95 -7.33 6.08
C CYS A 51 -5.81 -6.14 6.53
N GLU A 52 -7.13 -6.34 6.57
CA GLU A 52 -8.01 -5.36 7.22
C GLU A 52 -7.57 -5.17 8.69
N PRO A 53 -7.56 -3.92 9.20
CA PRO A 53 -7.16 -3.67 10.56
C PRO A 53 -8.19 -4.24 11.54
N ASP A 54 -7.83 -5.31 12.23
CA ASP A 54 -8.57 -5.86 13.37
C ASP A 54 -7.60 -5.95 14.56
N PRO A 55 -7.90 -5.29 15.70
CA PRO A 55 -7.05 -5.39 16.90
C PRO A 55 -6.88 -6.83 17.39
N GLY A 56 -7.81 -7.71 17.02
CA GLY A 56 -7.76 -9.12 17.34
C GLY A 56 -6.76 -9.94 16.53
N PHE A 57 -6.16 -9.40 15.47
CA PHE A 57 -5.14 -10.13 14.71
C PHE A 57 -3.76 -10.14 15.38
N GLY A 58 -3.51 -9.21 16.31
CA GLY A 58 -2.19 -9.05 16.91
C GLY A 58 -1.16 -8.56 15.90
N ASN A 59 0.11 -8.92 16.11
CA ASN A 59 1.17 -8.56 15.17
C ASN A 59 1.12 -9.48 13.93
N ILE A 60 1.19 -8.86 12.76
CA ILE A 60 1.13 -9.56 11.47
C ILE A 60 2.48 -9.39 10.77
N SER A 61 3.08 -10.50 10.37
CA SER A 61 4.21 -10.51 9.46
C SER A 61 3.74 -10.75 8.02
N TYR A 62 4.48 -10.21 7.07
CA TYR A 62 4.20 -10.31 5.64
C TYR A 62 5.41 -10.87 4.93
N THR A 63 5.18 -11.80 4.00
CA THR A 63 6.23 -12.47 3.24
C THR A 63 5.86 -12.49 1.76
N TRP A 64 6.80 -12.11 0.90
CA TRP A 64 6.66 -12.17 -0.55
C TRP A 64 7.49 -13.30 -1.17
N THR A 65 6.92 -13.97 -2.17
CA THR A 65 7.55 -15.05 -2.94
C THR A 65 7.10 -15.00 -4.40
N GLY A 66 7.95 -15.40 -5.35
CA GLY A 66 7.65 -15.33 -6.79
C GLY A 66 8.19 -14.05 -7.44
N TRP A 67 8.14 -13.94 -8.77
CA TRP A 67 8.79 -12.86 -9.55
C TRP A 67 10.22 -12.52 -9.08
N GLY A 68 11.02 -13.54 -8.77
CA GLY A 68 12.39 -13.38 -8.28
C GLY A 68 12.55 -13.07 -6.79
N HIS A 69 11.47 -12.85 -6.03
CA HIS A 69 11.54 -12.67 -4.58
C HIS A 69 11.69 -14.00 -3.85
N LEU A 70 12.76 -14.11 -3.05
CA LEU A 70 13.04 -15.23 -2.17
C LEU A 70 12.69 -14.85 -0.73
N TRP A 71 11.42 -15.03 -0.36
CA TRP A 71 10.97 -14.90 1.03
C TRP A 71 11.30 -13.53 1.66
N GLU A 72 10.89 -12.44 0.99
CA GLU A 72 11.11 -11.10 1.53
C GLU A 72 10.10 -10.78 2.63
N GLU A 73 10.58 -10.63 3.86
CA GLU A 73 9.75 -10.38 5.05
C GLU A 73 9.46 -8.89 5.26
N ARG A 74 8.68 -8.29 4.36
CA ARG A 74 8.25 -6.89 4.43
C ARG A 74 6.81 -6.72 3.94
N PRO A 75 6.05 -5.75 4.48
CA PRO A 75 4.72 -5.45 3.97
C PRO A 75 4.73 -4.84 2.56
N VAL A 76 5.83 -4.17 2.19
CA VAL A 76 6.01 -3.52 0.88
C VAL A 76 7.22 -4.12 0.17
N VAL A 77 7.08 -4.36 -1.13
CA VAL A 77 8.13 -4.87 -2.00
C VAL A 77 8.23 -4.03 -3.29
N LEU A 78 9.46 -3.89 -3.79
CA LEU A 78 9.76 -3.29 -5.09
C LEU A 78 10.10 -4.43 -6.06
N THR A 79 9.37 -4.52 -7.17
CA THR A 79 9.54 -5.62 -8.14
C THR A 79 9.56 -5.09 -9.57
N VAL A 80 10.35 -5.73 -10.43
CA VAL A 80 10.44 -5.40 -11.85
C VAL A 80 9.72 -6.47 -12.64
N VAL A 81 8.74 -6.05 -13.44
CA VAL A 81 7.91 -6.96 -14.22
C VAL A 81 8.05 -6.62 -15.70
N ASP A 82 8.47 -7.59 -16.50
CA ASP A 82 8.35 -7.53 -17.96
C ASP A 82 7.01 -8.13 -18.38
N LYS A 83 6.14 -7.28 -18.95
CA LYS A 83 4.81 -7.68 -19.43
C LYS A 83 4.88 -8.76 -20.52
N SER A 84 6.01 -8.89 -21.22
CA SER A 84 6.19 -9.86 -22.31
C SER A 84 6.44 -11.29 -21.85
N SER A 85 6.95 -11.47 -20.63
CA SER A 85 7.38 -12.77 -20.07
C SER A 85 6.67 -13.12 -18.77
N LEU A 86 5.56 -12.43 -18.47
CA LEU A 86 4.76 -12.66 -17.26
C LEU A 86 4.25 -14.10 -17.14
N ASP A 87 3.81 -14.70 -18.24
CA ASP A 87 3.30 -16.07 -18.27
C ASP A 87 4.38 -17.13 -17.99
N GLU A 88 5.67 -16.77 -18.12
CA GLU A 88 6.80 -17.66 -17.86
C GLU A 88 7.33 -17.54 -16.42
N GLN A 89 6.89 -16.55 -15.65
CA GLN A 89 7.37 -16.30 -14.29
C GLN A 89 6.48 -16.92 -13.22
N ASP A 90 7.09 -17.40 -12.14
CA ASP A 90 6.35 -17.85 -10.95
C ASP A 90 5.48 -16.70 -10.39
N PRO A 91 4.19 -16.94 -10.15
CA PRO A 91 3.26 -15.87 -9.79
C PRO A 91 3.62 -15.29 -8.42
N LEU A 92 3.58 -13.96 -8.30
CA LEU A 92 3.88 -13.30 -7.05
C LEU A 92 2.82 -13.66 -6.00
N ARG A 93 3.26 -14.05 -4.83
CA ARG A 93 2.42 -14.39 -3.69
C ARG A 93 2.83 -13.57 -2.49
N CYS A 94 1.85 -12.88 -1.90
CA CYS A 94 1.97 -12.36 -0.54
C CYS A 94 1.35 -13.36 0.45
N THR A 95 2.04 -13.61 1.55
CA THR A 95 1.53 -14.35 2.71
C THR A 95 1.53 -13.44 3.94
N ALA A 96 0.37 -13.27 4.58
CA ALA A 96 0.22 -12.61 5.86
C ALA A 96 0.08 -13.67 6.96
N ARG A 97 0.80 -13.50 8.07
CA ARG A 97 0.83 -14.47 9.17
C ARG A 97 0.73 -13.79 10.52
N ASN A 98 -0.10 -14.35 11.41
CA ASN A 98 -0.11 -14.03 12.83
C ASN A 98 0.20 -15.28 13.66
N ALA A 99 0.12 -15.17 14.99
CA ALA A 99 0.48 -16.27 15.90
C ALA A 99 -0.37 -17.54 15.72
N VAL A 100 -1.58 -17.43 15.16
CA VAL A 100 -2.54 -18.54 15.08
C VAL A 100 -2.90 -18.95 13.66
N SER A 101 -2.61 -18.12 12.65
CA SER A 101 -3.09 -18.34 11.28
C SER A 101 -2.15 -17.76 10.21
N SER A 102 -2.30 -18.26 8.99
CA SER A 102 -1.57 -17.81 7.80
C SER A 102 -2.52 -17.78 6.60
N ARG A 103 -2.53 -16.66 5.88
CA ARG A 103 -3.37 -16.46 4.68
C ARG A 103 -2.53 -15.86 3.57
N SER A 104 -2.84 -16.23 2.33
CA SER A 104 -2.10 -15.75 1.16
C SER A 104 -3.01 -15.29 0.03
N VAL A 105 -2.45 -14.44 -0.82
CA VAL A 105 -3.02 -14.02 -2.10
C VAL A 105 -1.95 -14.13 -3.16
N THR A 106 -2.35 -14.65 -4.33
CA THR A 106 -1.48 -14.81 -5.48
C THR A 106 -1.92 -13.83 -6.57
N ILE A 107 -0.93 -13.13 -7.12
CA ILE A 107 -1.04 -12.20 -8.24
C ILE A 107 -0.51 -12.92 -9.47
N THR A 108 -1.37 -13.10 -10.45
CA THR A 108 -1.00 -13.68 -11.76
C THR A 108 -0.76 -12.61 -12.81
N THR A 109 -1.49 -11.49 -12.75
CA THR A 109 -1.34 -10.38 -13.69
C THR A 109 -1.20 -9.05 -12.94
N PRO A 110 -0.23 -8.19 -13.29
CA PRO A 110 -0.13 -6.83 -12.76
C PRO A 110 -1.21 -5.91 -13.34
N GLU A 111 -1.79 -6.28 -14.50
CA GLU A 111 -2.92 -5.58 -15.11
C GLU A 111 -4.12 -5.60 -14.15
N GLY A 112 -4.49 -4.42 -13.64
CA GLY A 112 -5.56 -4.24 -12.66
C GLY A 112 -5.09 -3.97 -11.23
N LEU A 113 -3.81 -4.21 -10.89
CA LEU A 113 -3.26 -3.81 -9.58
C LEU A 113 -2.86 -2.35 -9.54
N CYS A 114 -2.18 -1.90 -10.60
CA CYS A 114 -1.84 -0.51 -10.83
C CYS A 114 -2.65 -0.06 -12.05
N PRO A 115 -3.77 0.67 -11.89
CA PRO A 115 -4.37 1.36 -13.03
C PRO A 115 -3.34 2.36 -13.56
N ASP A 116 -3.15 2.42 -14.87
CA ASP A 116 -2.30 3.43 -15.52
C ASP A 116 -2.81 4.80 -15.06
N THR A 117 -2.13 5.39 -14.08
CA THR A 117 -2.38 6.77 -13.72
C THR A 117 -1.77 7.55 -14.87
N PRO A 118 -2.55 8.27 -15.71
CA PRO A 118 -1.95 9.13 -16.71
C PRO A 118 -1.00 10.03 -15.94
N SER A 119 0.29 9.91 -16.25
CA SER A 119 1.36 10.67 -15.64
C SER A 119 0.86 12.10 -15.49
N GLY A 120 0.69 12.52 -14.23
CA GLY A 120 0.05 13.78 -13.92
C GLY A 120 0.77 14.89 -14.66
N SER A 121 0.22 15.32 -15.79
CA SER A 121 0.59 16.56 -16.41
C SER A 121 0.18 17.60 -15.38
N TRP A 122 1.16 18.22 -14.71
CA TRP A 122 0.96 19.34 -13.80
C TRP A 122 0.50 20.59 -14.57
N VAL A 123 -0.46 20.45 -15.49
CA VAL A 123 -1.15 21.55 -16.17
C VAL A 123 -2.40 21.84 -15.34
N GLY A 124 -2.19 22.43 -14.17
CA GLY A 124 -3.29 22.70 -13.24
C GLY A 124 -3.06 23.81 -12.22
N ILE A 125 -1.87 24.43 -12.18
CA ILE A 125 -1.59 25.56 -11.26
C ILE A 125 -1.16 26.83 -12.04
N GLY A 126 -0.95 26.76 -13.35
CA GLY A 126 -0.48 27.90 -14.16
C GLY A 126 -1.56 28.85 -14.71
N VAL A 127 -2.84 28.47 -14.76
CA VAL A 127 -3.84 29.25 -15.55
C VAL A 127 -4.62 30.28 -14.72
N THR A 128 -4.63 30.18 -13.39
CA THR A 128 -5.34 31.17 -12.56
C THR A 128 -4.53 32.43 -12.29
N VAL A 129 -3.18 32.36 -12.33
CA VAL A 129 -2.31 33.51 -12.05
C VAL A 129 -2.27 34.48 -13.25
N ASP A 130 -2.29 33.98 -14.48
CA ASP A 130 -2.20 34.85 -15.68
C ASP A 130 -3.44 35.73 -15.89
N VAL A 131 -4.64 35.20 -15.63
CA VAL A 131 -5.88 35.97 -15.80
C VAL A 131 -5.99 37.08 -14.75
N ALA A 132 -5.63 36.79 -13.49
CA ALA A 132 -5.69 37.79 -12.42
C ALA A 132 -4.69 38.94 -12.66
N VAL A 133 -3.48 38.62 -13.11
CA VAL A 133 -2.45 39.64 -13.42
C VAL A 133 -2.88 40.51 -14.61
N LEU A 134 -3.44 39.93 -15.67
CA LEU A 134 -3.94 40.70 -16.82
C LEU A 134 -5.10 41.64 -16.44
N VAL A 135 -6.03 41.19 -15.58
CA VAL A 135 -7.13 42.04 -15.10
C VAL A 135 -6.61 43.20 -14.24
N VAL A 136 -5.64 42.96 -13.36
CA VAL A 136 -5.03 44.03 -12.54
C VAL A 136 -4.30 45.05 -13.40
N ILE A 137 -3.55 44.60 -14.41
CA ILE A 137 -2.85 45.51 -15.35
C ILE A 137 -3.87 46.37 -16.12
N LEU A 138 -4.95 45.78 -16.64
CA LEU A 138 -6.00 46.53 -17.32
C LEU A 138 -6.68 47.57 -16.41
N LEU A 139 -6.97 47.21 -15.16
CA LEU A 139 -7.55 48.14 -14.20
C LEU A 139 -6.61 49.31 -13.88
N VAL A 140 -5.31 49.05 -13.69
CA VAL A 140 -4.31 50.11 -13.47
C VAL A 140 -4.23 51.04 -14.68
N PHE A 141 -4.19 50.48 -15.89
CA PHE A 141 -4.20 51.28 -17.12
C PHE A 141 -5.44 52.20 -17.20
N LEU A 142 -6.64 51.67 -16.97
CA LEU A 142 -7.87 52.46 -16.99
C LEU A 142 -7.86 53.59 -15.95
N VAL A 143 -7.38 53.33 -14.73
CA VAL A 143 -7.29 54.36 -13.68
C VAL A 143 -6.32 55.49 -14.07
N PHE A 144 -5.17 55.16 -14.67
CA PHE A 144 -4.21 56.17 -15.12
C PHE A 144 -4.74 57.00 -16.28
N PHE A 145 -5.41 56.37 -17.26
CA PHE A 145 -5.97 57.10 -18.40
C PHE A 145 -7.22 57.92 -18.03
N CYS A 146 -8.07 57.44 -17.13
CA CYS A 146 -9.22 58.20 -16.63
C CYS A 146 -8.84 59.39 -15.73
N LYS A 147 -7.62 59.41 -15.18
CA LYS A 147 -7.10 60.57 -14.43
C LYS A 147 -6.36 61.59 -15.29
N SER A 148 -6.05 61.26 -16.54
CA SER A 148 -5.28 62.14 -17.44
C SER A 148 -6.13 62.92 -18.44
N GLN A 149 -7.46 62.77 -18.41
CA GLN A 149 -8.42 63.67 -19.07
C GLN A 149 -9.11 64.54 -18.02
#